data_AF-A0A973TXP8-F1
#
_entry.id   AF-A0A973TXP8-F1
#
_cell.length_a   1.000
_cell.length_b   1.000
_cell.length_c   1.000
_cell.angle_alpha   90.00
_cell.angle_beta   90.00
_cell.angle_gamma   90.00
#
_symmetry.space_group_name_H-M   'P 1'
#
loop_
_entity.id
_entity.type
_entity.pdbx_description
1 polymer ?
#
loop_
_entity_poly.entity_id
_entity_poly.type
_entity_poly.pdbx_seq_one_letter_code
_entity_poly.pdbx_strand_id
1 'polypeptide(L)'
;MTVGQGLVEAQNARFASVDPLLPPVVAPPDGDVITAALPDGTRVAGVLQRQVHDRRSPARLWSATEVWELTPLLGNAGAAGMDALLRAWRKRLDLLGPAERDSACVLTWPSRDAEASRALLDHGLVPLTV
;
A
#
# COMPACT_ATOMS: atom_id res chain seq x y z
N MET A 1 -14.24 -10.60 12.77
CA MET A 1 -14.25 -10.31 11.33
C MET A 1 -14.30 -8.80 11.09
N THR A 2 -13.46 -7.99 11.77
CA THR A 2 -13.96 -6.66 12.23
C THR A 2 -13.05 -5.46 11.99
N VAL A 3 -11.72 -5.61 11.97
CA VAL A 3 -10.81 -4.45 11.84
C VAL A 3 -10.61 -4.02 10.38
N GLY A 4 -10.44 -4.99 9.46
CA GLY A 4 -10.29 -4.68 8.03
C GLY A 4 -11.53 -4.05 7.42
N GLN A 5 -12.73 -4.51 7.81
CA GLN A 5 -13.98 -3.96 7.31
C GLN A 5 -14.19 -2.50 7.76
N GLY A 6 -13.93 -2.18 9.03
CA GLY A 6 -14.03 -0.81 9.53
C GLY A 6 -13.04 0.15 8.85
N LEU A 7 -11.82 -0.33 8.52
CA LEU A 7 -10.85 0.46 7.76
C LEU A 7 -11.32 0.73 6.32
N VAL A 8 -11.92 -0.27 5.65
CA VAL A 8 -12.46 -0.12 4.29
C VAL A 8 -13.62 0.87 4.28
N GLU A 9 -14.55 0.77 5.22
CA GLU A 9 -15.69 1.70 5.35
C GLU A 9 -15.22 3.14 5.59
N ALA A 10 -14.29 3.35 6.53
CA ALA A 10 -13.72 4.67 6.81
C ALA A 10 -12.94 5.25 5.62
N GLN A 11 -12.20 4.42 4.89
CA GLN A 11 -11.44 4.86 3.72
C GLN A 11 -12.37 5.23 2.56
N ASN A 12 -13.45 4.47 2.34
CA ASN A 12 -14.49 4.84 1.38
C ASN A 12 -15.13 6.19 1.70
N ALA A 13 -15.48 6.44 2.97
CA ALA A 13 -16.02 7.72 3.40
C ALA A 13 -15.04 8.88 3.16
N ARG A 14 -13.74 8.65 3.42
CA ARG A 14 -12.69 9.63 3.11
C ARG A 14 -12.54 9.88 1.61
N PHE A 15 -12.47 8.85 0.79
CA PHE A 15 -12.32 9.02 -0.67
C PHE A 15 -13.50 9.79 -1.26
N ALA A 16 -14.73 9.48 -0.83
CA ALA A 16 -15.91 10.23 -1.24
C ALA A 16 -15.88 11.71 -0.81
N SER A 17 -15.24 12.04 0.32
CA SER A 17 -15.08 13.44 0.77
C SER A 17 -13.97 14.19 0.03
N VAL A 18 -12.93 13.48 -0.42
CA VAL A 18 -11.85 14.03 -1.26
C VAL A 18 -12.36 14.30 -2.67
N ASP A 19 -12.97 13.31 -3.31
CA ASP A 19 -13.60 13.44 -4.61
C ASP A 19 -14.70 12.37 -4.79
N PRO A 20 -15.98 12.76 -4.92
CA PRO A 20 -17.09 11.84 -5.10
C PRO A 20 -17.00 10.92 -6.34
N LEU A 21 -16.13 11.22 -7.31
CA LEU A 21 -15.89 10.40 -8.49
C LEU A 21 -14.81 9.34 -8.29
N LEU A 22 -14.12 9.30 -7.15
CA LEU A 22 -13.18 8.23 -6.87
C LEU A 22 -13.92 6.89 -6.74
N PRO A 23 -13.40 5.82 -7.37
CA PRO A 23 -13.99 4.50 -7.23
C PRO A 23 -13.95 4.06 -5.76
N PRO A 24 -14.94 3.28 -5.31
CA PRO A 24 -14.92 2.73 -3.96
C PRO A 24 -13.71 1.80 -3.79
N VAL A 25 -13.18 1.78 -2.58
CA VAL A 25 -12.18 0.80 -2.13
C VAL A 25 -12.77 -0.59 -2.27
N VAL A 26 -12.15 -1.40 -3.12
CA VAL A 26 -12.46 -2.82 -3.25
C VAL A 26 -11.90 -3.59 -2.06
N ALA A 27 -12.45 -4.78 -1.80
CA ALA A 27 -11.88 -5.67 -0.79
C ALA A 27 -10.40 -5.92 -1.11
N PRO A 28 -9.50 -5.83 -0.10
CA PRO A 28 -8.10 -6.13 -0.33
C PRO A 28 -7.95 -7.60 -0.78
N PRO A 29 -6.93 -7.90 -1.60
CA PRO A 29 -6.67 -9.27 -2.01
C PRO A 29 -6.21 -10.14 -0.82
N ASP A 30 -6.09 -11.45 -1.03
CA ASP A 30 -5.45 -12.32 -0.06
C ASP A 30 -3.93 -12.05 -0.01
N GLY A 31 -3.35 -12.04 1.20
CA GLY A 31 -1.91 -11.82 1.39
C GLY A 31 -1.49 -11.67 2.85
N ASP A 32 -0.23 -11.34 3.05
CA ASP A 32 0.35 -11.10 4.38
C ASP A 32 -0.17 -9.78 4.94
N VAL A 33 -0.81 -9.81 6.11
CA VAL A 33 -1.29 -8.58 6.76
C VAL A 33 -0.16 -7.93 7.54
N ILE A 34 0.11 -6.65 7.26
CA ILE A 34 0.93 -5.78 8.10
C ILE A 34 0.06 -4.74 8.80
N THR A 35 0.42 -4.35 10.01
CA THR A 35 -0.30 -3.33 10.78
C THR A 35 0.65 -2.30 11.35
N ALA A 36 0.16 -1.08 11.54
CA ALA A 36 0.88 -0.02 12.21
C ALA A 36 -0.05 0.73 13.17
N ALA A 37 0.49 1.19 14.28
CA ALA A 37 -0.21 2.04 15.24
C ALA A 37 0.34 3.46 15.15
N LEU A 38 -0.55 4.45 15.20
CA LEU A 38 -0.24 5.86 15.29
C LEU A 38 -0.09 6.26 16.77
N PRO A 39 0.53 7.43 17.07
CA PRO A 39 0.72 7.90 18.45
C PRO A 39 -0.58 8.09 19.26
N ASP A 40 -1.69 8.35 18.57
CA ASP A 40 -3.03 8.51 19.16
C ASP A 40 -3.73 7.17 19.47
N GLY A 41 -3.09 6.04 19.15
CA GLY A 41 -3.65 4.70 19.31
C GLY A 41 -4.47 4.23 18.10
N THR A 42 -4.69 5.07 17.08
CA THR A 42 -5.30 4.67 15.81
C THR A 42 -4.45 3.59 15.16
N ARG A 43 -5.10 2.59 14.56
CA ARG A 43 -4.43 1.51 13.85
C ARG A 43 -4.78 1.53 12.37
N VAL A 44 -3.77 1.30 11.54
CA VAL A 44 -3.90 1.08 10.11
C VAL A 44 -3.39 -0.30 9.75
N ALA A 45 -3.80 -0.79 8.58
CA ALA A 45 -3.37 -2.08 8.06
C ALA A 45 -2.97 -1.96 6.59
N GLY A 46 -2.31 -2.99 6.10
CA GLY A 46 -2.09 -3.19 4.69
C GLY A 46 -1.97 -4.67 4.39
N VAL A 47 -2.33 -5.05 3.16
CA VAL A 47 -2.08 -6.40 2.66
C VAL A 47 -0.88 -6.36 1.73
N LEU A 48 0.09 -7.22 2.01
CA LEU A 48 1.31 -7.38 1.25
C LEU A 48 1.23 -8.65 0.41
N GLN A 49 1.44 -8.52 -0.89
CA GLN A 49 1.56 -9.65 -1.81
C GLN A 49 2.97 -9.69 -2.39
N ARG A 50 3.49 -10.90 -2.52
CA ARG A 50 4.75 -11.17 -3.23
C ARG A 50 4.43 -11.86 -4.54
N GLN A 51 4.87 -11.26 -5.63
CA GLN A 51 4.74 -11.83 -6.96
C GLN A 51 6.14 -12.14 -7.50
N VAL A 52 6.36 -13.35 -7.98
CA VAL A 52 7.61 -13.74 -8.65
C VAL A 52 7.25 -14.20 -10.04
N HIS A 53 7.70 -13.46 -11.05
CA HIS A 53 7.41 -13.77 -12.45
C HIS A 53 8.43 -14.76 -13.01
N ASP A 54 7.94 -15.81 -13.67
CA ASP A 54 8.79 -16.77 -14.37
C ASP A 54 9.66 -16.07 -15.42
N ARG A 55 10.86 -16.60 -15.68
CA ARG A 55 11.82 -16.02 -16.61
C ARG A 55 11.27 -15.82 -18.02
N ARG A 56 10.36 -16.68 -18.48
CA ARG A 56 9.72 -16.63 -19.80
C ARG A 56 8.37 -15.90 -19.78
N SER A 57 7.93 -15.40 -18.63
CA SER A 57 6.66 -14.70 -18.51
C SER A 57 6.72 -13.37 -19.29
N PRO A 58 5.73 -13.09 -20.16
CA PRO A 58 5.59 -11.78 -20.78
C PRO A 58 5.44 -10.63 -19.77
N ALA A 59 5.01 -10.91 -18.53
CA ALA A 59 4.92 -9.91 -17.47
C ALA A 59 6.26 -9.23 -17.18
N ARG A 60 7.39 -9.94 -17.36
CA ARG A 60 8.75 -9.38 -17.16
C ARG A 60 9.14 -8.30 -18.18
N LEU A 61 8.33 -8.07 -19.22
CA LEU A 61 8.52 -6.93 -20.13
C LEU A 61 8.10 -5.59 -19.48
N TRP A 62 7.20 -5.64 -18.49
CA TRP A 62 6.57 -4.47 -17.90
C TRP A 62 6.63 -4.45 -16.37
N SER A 63 7.31 -5.44 -15.77
CA SER A 63 7.39 -5.65 -14.33
C SER A 63 8.76 -6.21 -13.96
N ALA A 64 9.20 -5.95 -12.73
CA ALA A 64 10.40 -6.56 -12.17
C ALA A 64 10.19 -8.08 -11.98
N THR A 65 11.28 -8.85 -11.90
CA THR A 65 11.19 -10.30 -11.64
C THR A 65 10.51 -10.62 -10.32
N GLU A 66 10.80 -9.83 -9.27
CA GLU A 66 10.13 -9.91 -7.97
C GLU A 66 9.43 -8.60 -7.64
N VAL A 67 8.12 -8.66 -7.37
CA VAL A 67 7.33 -7.50 -6.97
C VAL A 67 6.73 -7.72 -5.59
N TRP A 68 6.93 -6.72 -4.73
CA TRP A 68 6.23 -6.58 -3.46
C TRP A 68 5.15 -5.51 -3.62
N GLU A 69 3.90 -5.92 -3.59
CA GLU A 69 2.75 -5.03 -3.76
C GLU A 69 2.04 -4.81 -2.42
N LEU A 70 1.91 -3.55 -2.03
CA LEU A 70 1.17 -3.15 -0.83
C LEU A 70 -0.19 -2.59 -1.24
N THR A 71 -1.25 -3.15 -0.66
CA THR A 71 -2.61 -2.57 -0.63
C THR A 71 -2.82 -1.85 0.70
N PRO A 72 -2.76 -0.50 0.77
CA PRO A 72 -2.94 0.23 2.02
C PRO A 72 -4.42 0.32 2.45
N LEU A 73 -4.67 0.14 3.74
CA LEU A 73 -5.97 0.33 4.40
C LEU A 73 -5.78 1.31 5.57
N LEU A 74 -5.90 2.59 5.26
CA LEU A 74 -5.60 3.70 6.17
C LEU A 74 -6.81 4.18 6.96
N GLY A 75 -8.03 3.77 6.56
CA GLY A 75 -9.25 4.38 7.08
C GLY A 75 -9.25 5.88 6.83
N ASN A 76 -9.36 6.68 7.90
CA ASN A 76 -9.29 8.15 7.83
C ASN A 76 -7.94 8.73 8.28
N ALA A 77 -6.90 7.91 8.43
CA ALA A 77 -5.60 8.34 8.98
C ALA A 77 -4.71 9.11 7.99
N GLY A 78 -5.10 9.19 6.71
CA GLY A 78 -4.44 9.99 5.67
C GLY A 78 -2.92 9.79 5.62
N ALA A 79 -2.18 10.90 5.50
CA ALA A 79 -0.72 10.90 5.39
C ALA A 79 -0.01 10.22 6.57
N ALA A 80 -0.48 10.42 7.80
CA ALA A 80 0.11 9.82 9.00
C ALA A 80 -0.07 8.29 9.01
N GLY A 81 -1.23 7.82 8.55
CA GLY A 81 -1.48 6.40 8.31
C GLY A 81 -0.53 5.81 7.28
N MET A 82 -0.36 6.50 6.16
CA MET A 82 0.55 6.08 5.09
C MET A 82 2.00 6.00 5.59
N ASP A 83 2.52 7.03 6.26
CA ASP A 83 3.88 7.02 6.83
C ASP A 83 4.09 5.84 7.79
N ALA A 84 3.18 5.63 8.73
CA ALA A 84 3.27 4.55 9.71
C ALA A 84 3.29 3.17 9.03
N LEU A 85 2.46 2.98 8.00
CA LEU A 85 2.38 1.74 7.25
C LEU A 85 3.63 1.50 6.40
N LEU A 86 4.16 2.52 5.73
CA LEU A 86 5.41 2.41 4.94
C LEU A 86 6.62 2.08 5.82
N ARG A 87 6.69 2.63 7.05
CA ARG A 87 7.71 2.23 8.04
C ARG A 87 7.56 0.76 8.44
N ALA A 88 6.33 0.28 8.65
CA ALA A 88 6.07 -1.11 8.97
C ALA A 88 6.45 -2.03 7.80
N TRP A 89 6.16 -1.62 6.56
CA TRP A 89 6.53 -2.35 5.37
C TRP A 89 8.06 -2.43 5.19
N ARG A 90 8.78 -1.31 5.35
CA ARG A 90 10.26 -1.32 5.32
C ARG A 90 10.85 -2.32 6.31
N LYS A 91 10.37 -2.30 7.56
CA LYS A 91 10.80 -3.26 8.59
C LYS A 91 10.49 -4.71 8.20
N ARG A 92 9.33 -4.96 7.57
CA ARG A 92 8.98 -6.29 7.06
C ARG A 92 9.97 -6.76 5.99
N LEU A 93 10.38 -5.86 5.08
CA LEU A 93 11.34 -6.16 4.02
C LEU A 93 12.76 -6.40 4.59
N ASP A 94 13.17 -5.67 5.61
CA ASP A 94 14.47 -5.86 6.28
C ASP A 94 14.64 -7.27 6.86
N LEU A 95 13.54 -7.96 7.17
CA LEU A 95 13.54 -9.32 7.72
C LEU A 95 13.64 -10.41 6.65
N LEU A 96 13.46 -10.09 5.37
CA LEU A 96 13.39 -11.07 4.28
C LEU A 96 14.76 -11.40 3.67
N GLY A 97 15.83 -10.75 4.13
CA GLY A 97 17.18 -10.91 3.59
C GLY A 97 17.41 -10.07 2.33
N PRO A 98 18.48 -10.34 1.57
CA PRO A 98 18.79 -9.60 0.35
C PRO A 98 17.68 -9.74 -0.69
N ALA A 99 17.25 -8.62 -1.25
CA ALA A 99 16.28 -8.61 -2.35
C ALA A 99 16.87 -9.21 -3.64
N GLU A 100 16.02 -9.75 -4.51
CA GLU A 100 16.40 -10.04 -5.88
C GLU A 100 16.90 -8.77 -6.58
N ARG A 101 17.89 -8.91 -7.49
CA ARG A 101 18.48 -7.75 -8.18
C ARG A 101 17.47 -6.98 -9.02
N ASP A 102 16.53 -7.71 -9.61
CA ASP A 102 15.45 -7.18 -10.43
C ASP A 102 14.15 -7.27 -9.62
N SER A 103 13.99 -6.32 -8.69
CA SER A 103 12.87 -6.26 -7.77
C SER A 103 12.26 -4.85 -7.66
N ALA A 104 10.98 -4.79 -7.31
CA ALA A 104 10.26 -3.53 -7.11
C ALA A 104 9.31 -3.60 -5.91
N CYS A 105 9.10 -2.47 -5.26
CA CYS A 105 8.02 -2.24 -4.30
C CYS A 105 7.01 -1.31 -4.94
N VAL A 106 5.75 -1.72 -5.00
CA VAL A 106 4.68 -0.98 -5.68
C VAL A 106 3.45 -0.84 -4.80
N LEU A 107 2.70 0.24 -5.02
CA LEU A 107 1.35 0.41 -4.51
C LEU A 107 0.57 1.30 -5.48
N THR A 108 -0.74 1.10 -5.52
CA THR A 108 -1.66 1.96 -6.26
C THR A 108 -2.40 2.86 -5.27
N TRP A 109 -2.41 4.16 -5.53
CA TRP A 109 -3.10 5.13 -4.69
C TRP A 109 -3.83 6.18 -5.54
N PRO A 110 -5.03 6.65 -5.14
CA PRO A 110 -5.69 7.73 -5.84
C PRO A 110 -4.82 9.00 -5.87
N SER A 111 -4.50 9.48 -7.08
CA SER A 111 -3.71 10.71 -7.27
C SER A 111 -4.38 11.95 -6.69
N ARG A 112 -5.71 11.91 -6.48
CA ARG A 112 -6.48 13.00 -5.86
C ARG A 112 -6.41 13.05 -4.34
N ASP A 113 -5.99 11.98 -3.67
CA ASP A 113 -5.69 12.04 -2.22
C ASP A 113 -4.28 12.55 -1.98
N ALA A 114 -4.09 13.84 -2.25
CA ALA A 114 -2.78 14.51 -2.26
C ALA A 114 -2.06 14.50 -0.90
N GLU A 115 -2.78 14.35 0.21
CA GLU A 115 -2.18 14.26 1.54
C GLU A 115 -1.21 13.07 1.64
N ALA A 116 -1.56 11.94 1.03
CA ALA A 116 -0.71 10.74 1.05
C ALA A 116 0.55 10.90 0.19
N SER A 117 0.54 11.78 -0.82
CA SER A 117 1.65 11.93 -1.78
C SER A 117 2.97 12.29 -1.09
N ARG A 118 2.94 13.14 -0.06
CA ARG A 118 4.16 13.52 0.65
C ARG A 118 4.78 12.33 1.38
N ALA A 119 3.96 11.54 2.07
CA ALA A 119 4.43 10.33 2.75
C ALA A 119 5.05 9.34 1.76
N LEU A 120 4.44 9.13 0.59
CA LEU A 120 5.00 8.25 -0.45
C LEU A 120 6.39 8.72 -0.89
N LEU A 121 6.55 10.01 -1.19
CA LEU A 121 7.82 10.61 -1.63
C LEU A 121 8.90 10.56 -0.53
N ASP A 122 8.54 10.82 0.73
CA ASP A 122 9.47 10.77 1.87
C ASP A 122 10.01 9.36 2.13
N HIS A 123 9.31 8.32 1.66
CA HIS A 123 9.74 6.92 1.69
C HIS A 123 10.39 6.45 0.39
N GLY A 124 10.68 7.36 -0.54
CA GLY A 124 11.41 7.08 -1.78
C GLY A 124 10.57 6.46 -2.90
N LEU A 125 9.24 6.39 -2.74
CA LEU A 125 8.35 6.00 -3.83
C LEU A 125 8.22 7.16 -4.82
N VAL A 126 8.10 6.83 -6.10
CA VAL A 126 7.89 7.80 -7.18
C VAL A 126 6.70 7.38 -8.03
N PRO A 127 5.97 8.33 -8.65
CA PRO A 127 4.92 7.99 -9.59
C PRO A 127 5.46 7.19 -10.77
N LEU A 128 4.84 6.05 -11.05
CA LEU A 128 5.20 5.18 -12.19
C LEU A 128 4.23 5.35 -13.36
N THR A 129 2.93 5.35 -13.06
CA THR A 129 1.84 5.54 -14.02
C THR A 129 0.63 6.13 -13.29
N VAL A 130 -0.29 6.74 -14.04
CA VAL A 130 -1.58 7.25 -13.55
C VAL A 130 -2.71 6.62 -14.35
#